data_AF-A0A2U2Y1X0-F1
#
_entry.id   AF-A0A2U2Y1X0-F1
#
_cell.length_a   1.000
_cell.length_b   1.000
_cell.length_c   1.000
_cell.angle_alpha   90.00
_cell.angle_beta   90.00
_cell.angle_gamma   90.00
#
_symmetry.space_group_name_H-M   'P 1'
#
loop_
_entity.id
_entity.type
_entity.pdbx_description
1 polymer ?
#
loop_
_entity_poly.entity_id
_entity_poly.type
_entity_poly.pdbx_seq_one_letter_code
_entity_poly.pdbx_strand_id
1 'polypeptide(L)'
;MGADARSRPGALRGGLGGALSQGAEGAIQWLPTLLRGRPRQRRDLLRQPRSRRPGELWLVIVDASASTRRYGALAQAKGVLATLFEEAYRQRIRLAVLHATGQQAQWLWQGQKASRELQDWLRQLGAGGGTPLLDALHQAAGWLARRQRQKPAEHQRLLVLTDGRLRDWPALPEAACPSLLVDLESGPLRLGKAERLARELGAEYRHISELNEV
;
A
#
# COMPACT_ATOMS: atom_id res chain seq x y z
N MET A 1 -13.22 -9.32 -33.22
CA MET A 1 -13.76 -8.32 -32.28
C MET A 1 -12.77 -8.18 -31.14
N GLY A 2 -12.12 -7.06 -30.81
CA GLY A 2 -11.73 -5.82 -31.50
C GLY A 2 -10.37 -5.44 -30.86
N ALA A 3 -9.34 -5.07 -31.62
CA ALA A 3 -8.96 -3.69 -31.98
C ALA A 3 -9.04 -2.72 -30.77
N ASP A 4 -8.01 -1.94 -30.40
CA ASP A 4 -7.06 -1.24 -31.26
C ASP A 4 -5.82 -0.81 -30.45
N ALA A 5 -4.61 -1.19 -30.89
CA ALA A 5 -3.37 -0.56 -30.46
C ALA A 5 -2.46 -0.42 -31.69
N ARG A 6 -2.61 0.69 -32.42
CA ARG A 6 -1.79 0.98 -33.61
C ARG A 6 -0.36 1.28 -33.21
N SER A 7 0.47 0.25 -33.31
CA SER A 7 1.93 0.37 -33.28
C SER A 7 2.40 0.63 -34.71
N ARG A 8 2.96 1.81 -35.01
CA ARG A 8 3.73 2.01 -36.23
C ARG A 8 5.15 1.50 -36.01
N PRO A 9 5.68 0.61 -36.87
CA PRO A 9 6.96 -0.04 -36.64
C PRO A 9 8.12 0.82 -37.14
N GLY A 10 8.85 1.44 -36.21
CA GLY A 10 10.22 1.89 -36.47
C GLY A 10 11.16 0.74 -36.15
N ALA A 11 11.82 0.19 -37.16
CA ALA A 11 12.72 -0.94 -37.05
C ALA A 11 13.84 -0.66 -36.03
N LEU A 12 13.88 -1.44 -34.95
CA LEU A 12 15.02 -1.45 -34.02
C LEU A 12 15.52 -2.90 -33.88
N ARG A 13 16.66 -3.13 -34.53
CA ARG A 13 17.59 -4.19 -34.15
C ARG A 13 18.11 -3.88 -32.74
N GLY A 14 17.76 -4.74 -31.78
CA GLY A 14 18.55 -5.02 -30.57
C GLY A 14 18.41 -4.04 -29.40
N GLY A 15 17.97 -4.59 -28.25
CA GLY A 15 18.25 -4.02 -26.92
C GLY A 15 17.02 -3.79 -26.05
N LEU A 16 16.87 -4.63 -25.01
CA LEU A 16 15.97 -4.44 -23.88
C LEU A 16 16.37 -3.19 -23.08
N GLY A 17 15.90 -2.02 -23.51
CA GLY A 17 16.12 -0.76 -22.80
C GLY A 17 15.23 0.32 -23.38
N GLY A 18 14.28 0.82 -22.60
CA GLY A 18 13.41 1.92 -23.01
C GLY A 18 14.23 3.07 -23.59
N ALA A 19 13.82 3.54 -24.77
CA ALA A 19 14.61 4.45 -25.60
C ALA A 19 15.11 5.67 -24.80
N LEU A 20 16.43 5.85 -24.77
CA LEU A 20 17.09 7.03 -24.22
C LEU A 20 16.76 8.23 -25.12
N SER A 21 15.85 9.09 -24.70
CA SER A 21 15.55 10.34 -25.41
C SER A 21 16.40 11.49 -24.90
N GLN A 22 16.77 12.42 -25.78
CA GLN A 22 17.27 13.75 -25.39
C GLN A 22 16.12 14.57 -24.79
N GLY A 23 15.79 14.32 -23.52
CA GLY A 23 14.75 15.05 -22.78
C GLY A 23 15.33 16.16 -21.92
N ALA A 24 14.53 17.20 -21.65
CA ALA A 24 14.94 18.36 -20.84
C ALA A 24 14.99 18.07 -19.32
N GLU A 25 14.28 17.04 -18.84
CA GLU A 25 14.14 16.75 -17.40
C GLU A 25 14.40 15.28 -17.05
N GLY A 26 15.14 15.05 -15.96
CA GLY A 26 15.50 13.72 -15.47
C GLY A 26 16.95 13.62 -14.97
N ALA A 27 17.26 12.54 -14.25
CA ALA A 27 18.62 12.23 -13.81
C ALA A 27 19.54 12.00 -15.02
N ILE A 28 20.74 12.57 -14.98
CA ILE A 28 21.75 12.41 -16.03
C ILE A 28 22.27 10.98 -15.97
N GLN A 29 22.23 10.30 -17.12
CA GLN A 29 22.81 8.98 -17.29
C GLN A 29 24.28 9.15 -17.71
N TRP A 30 25.18 9.30 -16.72
CA TRP A 30 26.59 9.63 -16.96
C TRP A 30 27.32 8.63 -17.84
N LEU A 31 27.17 7.32 -17.58
CA LEU A 31 27.86 6.29 -18.34
C LEU A 31 27.46 6.30 -19.84
N PRO A 32 26.16 6.22 -20.23
CA PRO A 32 25.75 6.39 -21.61
C PRO A 32 26.11 7.75 -22.23
N THR A 33 26.10 8.83 -21.45
CA THR A 33 26.47 10.18 -21.91
C THR A 33 27.95 10.22 -22.30
N LEU A 34 28.83 9.71 -21.43
CA LEU A 34 30.28 9.72 -21.66
C LEU A 34 30.72 8.75 -22.76
N LEU A 35 30.00 7.63 -22.94
CA LEU A 35 30.23 6.72 -24.06
C LEU A 35 29.94 7.36 -25.43
N ARG A 36 29.20 8.47 -25.48
CA ARG A 36 29.00 9.30 -26.69
C ARG A 36 30.07 10.39 -26.86
N GLY A 37 31.05 10.44 -25.96
CA GLY A 37 32.09 11.46 -25.92
C GLY A 37 31.88 12.49 -24.80
N ARG A 38 32.82 13.43 -24.68
CA ARG A 38 32.76 14.49 -23.67
C ARG A 38 31.63 15.47 -24.03
N PRO A 39 30.57 15.59 -23.20
CA PRO A 39 29.48 16.52 -23.47
C PRO A 39 30.00 17.96 -23.44
N ARG A 40 29.68 18.75 -24.47
CA ARG A 40 30.07 20.17 -24.58
C ARG A 40 28.88 21.09 -24.34
N GLN A 41 27.67 20.60 -24.56
CA GLN A 41 26.42 21.34 -24.41
C GLN A 41 25.42 20.54 -23.59
N ARG A 42 24.46 21.24 -22.95
CA ARG A 42 23.41 20.60 -22.13
C ARG A 42 22.58 19.55 -22.89
N ARG A 43 22.45 19.70 -24.21
CA ARG A 43 21.72 18.76 -25.10
C ARG A 43 22.44 17.42 -25.31
N ASP A 44 23.74 17.37 -25.04
CA ASP A 44 24.55 16.15 -25.20
C ASP A 44 24.33 15.19 -24.02
N LEU A 45 23.78 15.70 -22.91
CA LEU A 45 23.47 14.90 -21.73
C LEU A 45 22.28 13.98 -22.03
N LEU A 46 22.52 12.68 -21.96
CA LEU A 46 21.43 11.72 -21.95
C LEU A 46 20.75 11.76 -20.59
N ARG A 47 19.45 12.01 -20.60
CA ARG A 47 18.61 11.98 -19.41
C ARG A 47 17.65 10.83 -19.53
N GLN A 48 17.46 10.13 -18.42
CA GLN A 48 16.40 9.13 -18.37
C GLN A 48 15.05 9.86 -18.41
N PRO A 49 14.19 9.64 -19.42
CA PRO A 49 12.89 10.27 -19.46
C PRO A 49 12.15 9.93 -18.17
N ARG A 50 11.59 10.96 -17.52
CA ARG A 50 10.80 10.83 -16.30
C ARG A 50 9.41 10.25 -16.63
N SER A 51 9.36 9.16 -17.38
CA SER A 51 8.15 8.34 -17.50
C SER A 51 8.04 7.50 -16.25
N ARG A 52 7.50 8.09 -15.19
CA ARG A 52 6.94 7.31 -14.09
C ARG A 52 5.63 7.95 -13.74
N ARG A 53 4.54 7.21 -14.02
CA ARG A 53 3.32 7.37 -13.23
C ARG A 53 3.75 7.40 -11.75
N PRO A 54 3.19 8.31 -10.93
CA PRO A 54 3.47 8.33 -9.51
C PRO A 54 3.32 6.91 -8.97
N GLY A 55 4.34 6.43 -8.25
CA GLY A 55 4.30 5.08 -7.70
C GLY A 55 3.16 5.00 -6.68
N GLU A 56 2.47 3.86 -6.61
CA GLU A 56 1.48 3.65 -5.55
C GLU A 56 2.07 2.83 -4.40
N LEU A 57 1.62 3.16 -3.21
CA LEU A 57 1.94 2.49 -1.96
C LEU A 57 0.66 2.28 -1.15
N TRP A 58 0.36 1.03 -0.83
CA TRP A 58 -0.70 0.71 0.12
C TRP A 58 -0.07 0.27 1.43
N LEU A 59 -0.45 0.96 2.50
CA LEU A 59 -0.16 0.58 3.87
C LEU A 59 -1.38 -0.15 4.44
N VAL A 60 -1.21 -1.37 4.90
CA VAL A 60 -2.27 -2.18 5.50
C VAL A 60 -1.97 -2.41 6.97
N ILE A 61 -2.88 -2.03 7.85
CA ILE A 61 -2.86 -2.34 9.27
C ILE A 61 -3.89 -3.43 9.53
N VAL A 62 -3.46 -4.56 10.09
CA VAL A 62 -4.32 -5.69 10.43
C VAL A 62 -4.34 -5.88 11.94
N ASP A 63 -5.49 -5.69 12.56
CA ASP A 63 -5.73 -6.01 13.97
C ASP A 63 -6.20 -7.46 14.11
N ALA A 64 -5.32 -8.31 14.65
CA ALA A 64 -5.58 -9.73 14.83
C ALA A 64 -5.98 -10.03 16.28
N SER A 65 -6.98 -9.31 16.79
CA SER A 65 -7.44 -9.52 18.16
C SER A 65 -8.09 -10.91 18.30
N ALA A 66 -7.73 -11.67 19.35
CA ALA A 66 -8.29 -12.99 19.63
C ALA A 66 -9.64 -12.93 20.37
N SER A 67 -10.66 -13.54 19.78
CA SER A 67 -11.73 -14.18 20.55
C SER A 67 -12.36 -15.30 19.73
N THR A 68 -12.61 -16.43 20.38
CA THR A 68 -13.14 -17.69 19.85
C THR A 68 -14.45 -17.59 19.06
N ARG A 69 -15.15 -16.45 19.13
CA ARG A 69 -16.38 -16.16 18.37
C ARG A 69 -16.11 -15.67 16.93
N ARG A 70 -14.84 -15.57 16.51
CA ARG A 70 -14.37 -14.80 15.33
C ARG A 70 -13.82 -15.60 14.15
N TYR A 71 -13.97 -16.93 14.12
CA TYR A 71 -13.49 -17.73 12.99
C TYR A 71 -14.05 -17.23 11.64
N GLY A 72 -15.31 -16.76 11.60
CA GLY A 72 -15.91 -16.16 10.41
C GLY A 72 -15.31 -14.81 10.01
N ALA A 73 -15.19 -13.87 10.96
CA ALA A 73 -14.66 -12.53 10.70
C ALA A 73 -13.22 -12.54 10.18
N LEU A 74 -12.36 -13.38 10.79
CA LEU A 74 -10.97 -13.51 10.36
C LEU A 74 -10.87 -14.19 8.98
N ALA A 75 -11.71 -15.18 8.70
CA ALA A 75 -11.76 -15.81 7.39
C ALA A 75 -12.18 -14.82 6.29
N GLN A 76 -13.20 -13.99 6.57
CA GLN A 76 -13.61 -12.93 5.66
C GLN A 76 -12.49 -11.89 5.46
N ALA A 77 -11.83 -11.45 6.54
CA ALA A 77 -10.73 -10.50 6.46
C ALA A 77 -9.57 -11.04 5.61
N LYS A 78 -9.24 -12.33 5.77
CA LYS A 78 -8.25 -13.01 4.93
C LYS A 78 -8.68 -13.03 3.45
N GLY A 79 -9.96 -13.26 3.15
CA GLY A 79 -10.48 -13.20 1.79
C GLY A 79 -10.28 -11.83 1.14
N VAL A 80 -10.69 -10.76 1.83
CA VAL A 80 -10.52 -9.37 1.38
C VAL A 80 -9.03 -9.04 1.18
N LEU A 81 -8.18 -9.39 2.15
CA LEU A 81 -6.73 -9.14 2.07
C LEU A 81 -6.06 -9.93 0.93
N ALA A 82 -6.50 -11.16 0.67
CA ALA A 82 -5.94 -11.97 -0.40
C ALA A 82 -6.22 -11.33 -1.77
N THR A 83 -7.46 -10.88 -2.00
CA THR A 83 -7.85 -10.16 -3.22
C THR A 83 -7.10 -8.84 -3.36
N LEU A 84 -6.97 -8.08 -2.26
CA LEU A 84 -6.23 -6.82 -2.24
C LEU A 84 -4.75 -7.02 -2.58
N PHE A 85 -4.10 -8.03 -1.98
CA PHE A 85 -2.69 -8.31 -2.24
C PHE A 85 -2.43 -8.85 -3.64
N GLU A 86 -3.37 -9.63 -4.19
CA GLU A 86 -3.32 -10.07 -5.58
C GLU A 86 -3.44 -8.87 -6.55
N GLU A 87 -4.34 -7.93 -6.27
CA GLU A 87 -4.46 -6.72 -7.07
C GLU A 87 -3.19 -5.86 -7.01
N ALA A 88 -2.64 -5.68 -5.80
CA ALA A 88 -1.37 -4.98 -5.62
C ALA A 88 -0.21 -5.66 -6.37
N TYR A 89 -0.20 -7.00 -6.41
CA TYR A 89 0.77 -7.78 -7.17
C TYR A 89 0.63 -7.52 -8.67
N ARG A 90 -0.59 -7.62 -9.23
CA ARG A 90 -0.87 -7.37 -10.65
C ARG A 90 -0.50 -5.96 -11.07
N GLN A 91 -0.89 -4.96 -10.28
CA GLN A 91 -0.62 -3.55 -10.55
C GLN A 91 0.82 -3.11 -10.20
N ARG A 92 1.63 -4.01 -9.63
CA ARG A 92 3.00 -3.73 -9.13
C ARG A 92 3.05 -2.59 -8.11
N ILE A 93 2.01 -2.51 -7.28
CA ILE A 93 1.90 -1.57 -6.17
C ILE A 93 2.85 -2.00 -5.06
N ARG A 94 3.43 -1.03 -4.37
CA ARG A 94 4.25 -1.31 -3.20
C ARG A 94 3.34 -1.54 -2.00
N LEU A 95 3.69 -2.52 -1.19
CA LEU A 95 2.96 -2.84 0.03
C LEU A 95 3.83 -2.57 1.26
N ALA A 96 3.16 -2.06 2.29
CA ALA A 96 3.67 -2.05 3.64
C ALA A 96 2.57 -2.64 4.53
N VAL A 97 2.94 -3.54 5.43
CA VAL A 97 1.97 -4.28 6.26
C VAL A 97 2.41 -4.22 7.70
N LEU A 98 1.51 -3.74 8.54
CA LEU A 98 1.59 -3.68 9.99
C LEU A 98 0.59 -4.66 10.58
N HIS A 99 1.07 -5.53 11.45
CA HIS A 99 0.25 -6.50 12.15
C HIS A 99 0.20 -6.11 13.63
N ALA A 100 -0.98 -5.73 14.09
CA ALA A 100 -1.25 -5.42 15.49
C ALA A 100 -1.68 -6.71 16.21
N THR A 101 -0.72 -7.33 16.91
CA THR A 101 -0.92 -8.57 17.67
C THR A 101 -0.07 -8.56 18.94
N GLY A 102 -0.49 -9.22 20.01
CA GLY A 102 0.31 -9.25 21.23
C GLY A 102 0.32 -7.91 21.97
N GLN A 103 1.53 -7.48 22.33
CA GLN A 103 1.76 -6.24 23.09
C GLN A 103 2.17 -5.04 22.22
N GLN A 104 2.62 -5.26 20.98
CA GLN A 104 3.15 -4.21 20.10
C GLN A 104 2.85 -4.51 18.64
N ALA A 105 2.75 -3.48 17.80
CA ALA A 105 2.56 -3.66 16.37
C ALA A 105 3.88 -4.02 15.67
N GLN A 106 3.81 -4.99 14.76
CA GLN A 106 4.97 -5.53 14.05
C GLN A 106 4.89 -5.23 12.57
N TRP A 107 5.98 -4.68 12.02
CA TRP A 107 6.13 -4.53 10.58
C TRP A 107 6.49 -5.86 9.94
N LEU A 108 5.71 -6.24 8.93
CA LEU A 108 5.95 -7.44 8.14
C LEU A 108 6.55 -7.09 6.78
N TRP A 109 6.07 -6.01 6.17
CA TRP A 109 6.60 -5.45 4.93
C TRP A 109 6.69 -3.93 5.02
N GLN A 110 7.74 -3.35 4.43
CA GLN A 110 7.98 -1.90 4.46
C GLN A 110 8.26 -1.31 3.06
N GLY A 111 7.24 -1.22 2.22
CA GLY A 111 7.32 -0.52 0.92
C GLY A 111 8.05 -1.30 -0.17
N GLN A 112 8.00 -2.63 -0.08
CA GLN A 112 8.47 -3.59 -1.09
C GLN A 112 7.36 -3.86 -2.11
N LYS A 113 7.67 -4.44 -3.27
CA LYS A 113 6.62 -4.90 -4.20
C LYS A 113 5.90 -6.09 -3.56
N ALA A 114 4.59 -6.22 -3.82
CA ALA A 114 3.87 -7.42 -3.42
C ALA A 114 4.59 -8.68 -3.94
N SER A 115 4.66 -9.71 -3.11
CA SER A 115 5.34 -10.97 -3.38
C SER A 115 4.47 -12.14 -2.89
N ARG A 116 4.83 -13.36 -3.31
CA ARG A 116 4.13 -14.58 -2.87
C ARG A 116 4.27 -14.82 -1.37
N GLU A 117 5.36 -14.38 -0.74
CA GLU A 117 5.57 -14.54 0.70
C GLU A 117 4.46 -13.88 1.53
N LEU A 118 3.87 -12.79 1.04
CA LEU A 118 2.77 -12.11 1.72
C LEU A 118 1.48 -12.96 1.75
N GLN A 119 1.22 -13.70 0.68
CA GLN A 119 0.08 -14.63 0.61
C GLN A 119 0.28 -15.81 1.55
N ASP A 120 1.52 -16.30 1.66
CA ASP A 120 1.87 -17.39 2.57
C ASP A 120 1.70 -16.97 4.04
N TRP A 121 2.17 -15.77 4.38
CA TRP A 121 1.94 -15.17 5.70
C TRP A 121 0.44 -15.00 6.00
N LEU A 122 -0.35 -14.51 5.04
CA LEU A 122 -1.78 -14.29 5.22
C LEU A 122 -2.52 -15.60 5.56
N ARG A 123 -2.08 -16.74 5.00
CA ARG A 123 -2.64 -18.06 5.37
C ARG A 123 -2.36 -18.41 6.82
N GLN A 124 -1.14 -18.11 7.30
CA GLN A 124 -0.68 -18.37 8.67
C GLN A 124 -1.20 -17.36 9.70
N LEU A 125 -1.78 -16.24 9.26
CA LEU A 125 -2.34 -15.22 10.14
C LEU A 125 -3.36 -15.84 11.11
N GLY A 126 -2.99 -15.89 12.38
CA GLY A 126 -3.80 -16.46 13.46
C GLY A 126 -4.27 -15.39 14.45
N ALA A 127 -5.26 -15.75 15.26
CA ALA A 127 -5.74 -14.90 16.34
C ALA A 127 -4.69 -14.82 17.46
N GLY A 128 -4.12 -13.64 17.69
CA GLY A 128 -3.20 -13.36 18.80
C GLY A 128 -3.90 -12.67 19.97
N GLY A 129 -3.39 -12.85 21.19
CA GLY A 129 -3.92 -12.13 22.36
C GLY A 129 -3.49 -10.66 22.37
N GLY A 130 -4.42 -9.72 22.58
CA GLY A 130 -4.15 -8.28 22.67
C GLY A 130 -4.31 -7.51 21.34
N THR A 131 -4.50 -6.18 21.46
CA THR A 131 -4.70 -5.26 20.31
C THR A 131 -3.88 -3.98 20.50
N PRO A 132 -2.65 -3.93 19.98
CA PRO A 132 -1.84 -2.71 19.96
C PRO A 132 -2.18 -1.84 18.73
N LEU A 133 -3.47 -1.63 18.42
CA LEU A 133 -3.89 -0.88 17.23
C LEU A 133 -3.43 0.59 17.27
N LEU A 134 -3.42 1.21 18.45
CA LEU A 134 -2.91 2.58 18.60
C LEU A 134 -1.41 2.68 18.31
N ASP A 135 -0.64 1.69 18.76
CA ASP A 135 0.78 1.61 18.44
C ASP A 135 0.99 1.44 16.92
N ALA A 136 0.19 0.58 16.28
CA ALA A 136 0.22 0.42 14.82
C ALA A 136 -0.09 1.73 14.08
N LEU A 137 -1.10 2.48 14.51
CA LEU A 137 -1.48 3.76 13.92
C LEU A 137 -0.38 4.82 14.09
N HIS A 138 0.25 4.91 15.26
CA HIS A 138 1.37 5.83 15.48
C HIS A 138 2.59 5.47 14.61
N GLN A 139 2.95 4.19 14.57
CA GLN A 139 4.05 3.72 13.73
C GLN A 139 3.76 3.97 12.24
N ALA A 140 2.53 3.71 11.80
CA ALA A 140 2.06 3.98 10.45
C ALA A 140 2.18 5.46 10.08
N ALA A 141 1.66 6.37 10.92
CA ALA A 141 1.69 7.81 10.68
C ALA A 141 3.14 8.32 10.54
N GLY A 142 4.03 7.92 11.45
CA GLY A 142 5.44 8.31 11.41
C GLY A 142 6.15 7.78 10.15
N TRP A 143 5.86 6.54 9.76
CA TRP A 143 6.45 5.93 8.58
C TRP A 143 5.95 6.56 7.27
N LEU A 144 4.63 6.79 7.14
CA LEU A 144 4.01 7.47 5.98
C LEU A 144 4.56 8.89 5.82
N ALA A 145 4.65 9.66 6.92
CA ALA A 145 5.21 11.01 6.88
C ALA A 145 6.68 11.01 6.43
N ARG A 146 7.50 10.08 6.93
CA ARG A 146 8.90 9.92 6.48
C ARG A 146 8.94 9.54 5.00
N ARG A 147 8.06 8.64 4.56
CA ARG A 147 8.00 8.16 3.18
C ARG A 147 7.58 9.25 2.22
N GLN A 148 6.61 10.08 2.60
CA GLN A 148 6.13 11.21 1.81
C GLN A 148 7.25 12.23 1.59
N ARG A 149 8.06 12.52 2.62
CA ARG A 149 9.24 13.37 2.47
C ARG A 149 10.28 12.79 1.51
N GLN A 150 10.50 11.47 1.54
CA GLN A 150 11.46 10.79 0.65
C GLN A 150 10.95 10.66 -0.79
N LYS A 151 9.63 10.50 -0.96
CA LYS A 151 8.97 10.31 -2.26
C LYS A 151 7.70 11.14 -2.36
N PRO A 152 7.81 12.46 -2.60
CA PRO A 152 6.66 13.36 -2.63
C PRO A 152 5.63 13.03 -3.71
N ALA A 153 6.07 12.39 -4.79
CA ALA A 153 5.22 11.97 -5.91
C ALA A 153 4.71 10.52 -5.77
N GLU A 154 4.87 9.84 -4.63
CA GLU A 154 4.28 8.51 -4.39
C GLU A 154 2.88 8.69 -3.80
N HIS A 155 1.87 8.08 -4.42
CA HIS A 155 0.51 8.09 -3.89
C HIS A 155 0.37 7.03 -2.80
N GLN A 156 0.06 7.48 -1.60
CA GLN A 156 -0.07 6.62 -0.43
C GLN A 156 -1.55 6.40 -0.12
N ARG A 157 -1.92 5.18 0.26
CA ARG A 157 -3.24 4.84 0.79
C ARG A 157 -3.09 4.02 2.04
N LEU A 158 -3.96 4.25 3.01
CA LEU A 158 -4.00 3.50 4.26
C LEU A 158 -5.27 2.63 4.31
N LEU A 159 -5.11 1.36 4.64
CA LEU A 159 -6.19 0.43 4.92
C LEU A 159 -6.05 -0.08 6.34
N VAL A 160 -7.07 0.07 7.16
CA VAL A 160 -7.10 -0.40 8.55
C VAL A 160 -8.19 -1.46 8.68
N LEU A 161 -7.85 -2.67 9.08
CA LEU A 161 -8.81 -3.73 9.39
C LEU A 161 -8.83 -3.92 10.90
N THR A 162 -9.98 -3.70 11.55
CA THR A 162 -10.14 -3.83 13.00
C THR A 162 -11.54 -4.27 13.37
N ASP A 163 -11.68 -4.97 14.50
CA ASP A 163 -12.97 -5.30 15.09
C ASP A 163 -13.45 -4.25 16.12
N GLY A 164 -12.85 -3.05 16.11
CA GLY A 164 -13.32 -1.88 16.86
C GLY A 164 -13.16 -1.98 18.38
N ARG A 165 -12.41 -2.96 18.89
CA ARG A 165 -12.34 -3.26 20.33
C ARG A 165 -11.34 -2.46 21.14
N LEU A 166 -10.99 -1.28 20.67
CA LEU A 166 -10.30 -0.31 21.50
C LEU A 166 -11.25 0.16 22.63
N ARG A 167 -10.81 0.11 23.88
CA ARG A 167 -11.66 0.53 25.01
C ARG A 167 -11.72 2.05 25.07
N ASP A 168 -10.55 2.65 25.20
CA ASP A 168 -10.33 4.09 25.25
C ASP A 168 -9.03 4.40 24.50
N TRP A 169 -9.03 5.50 23.75
CA TRP A 169 -7.85 5.99 23.05
C TRP A 169 -7.80 7.52 23.11
N PRO A 170 -6.59 8.12 23.14
CA PRO A 170 -6.46 9.56 23.06
C PRO A 170 -6.91 10.04 21.68
N ALA A 171 -7.16 11.35 21.55
CA ALA A 171 -7.46 11.95 20.25
C ALA A 171 -6.38 11.58 19.23
N LEU A 172 -6.81 11.02 18.10
CA LEU A 172 -5.91 10.63 17.02
C LEU A 172 -5.82 11.75 15.98
N PRO A 173 -4.63 12.01 15.41
CA PRO A 173 -4.52 12.90 14.26
C PRO A 173 -5.18 12.27 13.04
N GLU A 174 -5.71 13.11 12.15
CA GLU A 174 -6.19 12.66 10.84
C GLU A 174 -5.08 11.97 10.05
N ALA A 175 -5.46 10.98 9.25
CA ALA A 175 -4.52 10.29 8.38
C ALA A 175 -3.97 11.26 7.32
N ALA A 176 -2.65 11.26 7.13
CA ALA A 176 -1.99 12.13 6.15
C ALA A 176 -2.25 11.73 4.68
N CYS A 177 -3.04 10.68 4.44
CA CYS A 177 -3.33 10.13 3.12
C CYS A 177 -4.74 9.53 3.09
N PRO A 178 -5.35 9.34 1.90
CA PRO A 178 -6.62 8.64 1.77
C PRO A 178 -6.62 7.31 2.53
N SER A 179 -7.58 7.17 3.44
CA SER A 179 -7.65 6.06 4.38
C SER A 179 -9.03 5.39 4.34
N LEU A 180 -9.03 4.06 4.46
CA LEU A 180 -10.22 3.23 4.57
C LEU A 180 -10.11 2.37 5.83
N LEU A 181 -11.13 2.42 6.68
CA LEU A 181 -11.29 1.55 7.83
C LEU A 181 -12.35 0.50 7.51
N VAL A 182 -11.96 -0.76 7.62
CA VAL A 182 -12.82 -1.92 7.48
C VAL A 182 -13.12 -2.51 8.84
N ASP A 183 -14.39 -2.48 9.19
CA ASP A 183 -14.91 -3.04 10.43
C ASP A 183 -15.17 -4.54 10.28
N LEU A 184 -14.52 -5.31 11.15
CA LEU A 184 -14.61 -6.77 11.21
C LEU A 184 -15.70 -7.24 12.22
N GLU A 185 -16.43 -6.33 12.86
CA GLU A 185 -17.42 -6.65 13.90
C GLU A 185 -18.62 -7.44 13.35
N SER A 186 -18.57 -8.77 13.39
CA SER A 186 -19.66 -9.64 12.93
C SER A 186 -20.78 -9.88 13.98
N GLY A 187 -20.92 -9.01 14.98
CA GLY A 187 -21.82 -9.18 16.12
C GLY A 187 -23.15 -8.41 16.01
N PRO A 188 -24.22 -8.85 16.70
CA PRO A 188 -25.53 -8.16 16.68
C PRO A 188 -25.54 -6.82 17.43
N LEU A 189 -24.54 -6.56 18.29
CA LEU A 189 -24.37 -5.30 19.01
C LEU A 189 -23.20 -4.55 18.39
N ARG A 190 -23.50 -3.52 17.58
CA ARG A 190 -22.49 -2.62 17.02
C ARG A 190 -22.04 -1.65 18.10
N LEU A 191 -20.77 -1.69 18.46
CA LEU A 191 -20.24 -0.80 19.50
C LEU A 191 -19.95 0.62 18.98
N GLY A 192 -20.07 0.86 17.66
CA GLY A 192 -19.89 2.19 17.02
C GLY A 192 -18.46 2.74 17.11
N LYS A 193 -17.53 1.94 17.61
CA LYS A 193 -16.15 2.35 17.91
C LYS A 193 -15.29 2.44 16.67
N ALA A 194 -15.43 1.48 15.75
CA ALA A 194 -14.74 1.49 14.47
C ALA A 194 -15.16 2.71 13.62
N GLU A 195 -16.44 3.07 13.64
CA GLU A 195 -16.96 4.27 12.98
C GLU A 195 -16.43 5.56 13.62
N ARG A 196 -16.39 5.63 14.96
CA ARG A 196 -15.75 6.76 15.67
C ARG A 196 -14.28 6.88 15.29
N LEU A 197 -13.55 5.77 15.27
CA LEU A 197 -12.14 5.73 14.88
C LEU A 197 -11.95 6.20 13.43
N ALA A 198 -12.79 5.74 12.50
CA ALA A 198 -12.73 6.16 11.11
C ALA A 198 -12.92 7.68 10.99
N ARG A 199 -13.92 8.24 11.70
CA ARG A 199 -14.18 9.69 11.73
C ARG A 199 -13.01 10.49 12.29
N GLU A 200 -12.39 10.05 13.39
CA GLU A 200 -11.21 10.72 13.96
C GLU A 200 -9.99 10.65 13.04
N LEU A 201 -9.84 9.56 12.28
CA LEU A 201 -8.77 9.40 11.29
C LEU A 201 -9.06 10.11 9.96
N GLY A 202 -10.25 10.69 9.77
CA GLY A 202 -10.70 11.19 8.46
C GLY A 202 -10.81 10.08 7.39
N ALA A 203 -11.02 8.83 7.82
CA ALA A 203 -11.09 7.65 6.97
C ALA A 203 -12.52 7.34 6.53
N GLU A 204 -12.65 6.78 5.32
CA GLU A 204 -13.89 6.13 4.91
C GLU A 204 -14.15 4.92 5.80
N TYR A 205 -15.41 4.70 6.18
CA TYR A 205 -15.83 3.54 6.96
C TYR A 205 -16.57 2.54 6.05
N ARG A 206 -16.19 1.27 6.13
CA ARG A 206 -16.89 0.15 5.50
C ARG A 206 -17.02 -1.01 6.47
N HIS A 207 -18.18 -1.63 6.51
CA HIS A 207 -18.33 -2.90 7.21
C HIS A 207 -17.89 -4.05 6.31
N ILE A 208 -17.26 -5.09 6.87
CA ILE A 208 -16.73 -6.20 6.06
C ILE A 208 -17.80 -6.94 5.23
N SER A 209 -19.06 -6.93 5.68
CA SER A 209 -20.17 -7.51 4.90
C SER A 209 -20.39 -6.78 3.56
N GLU A 210 -20.20 -5.46 3.51
CA GLU A 210 -20.39 -4.66 2.30
C GLU A 210 -19.31 -4.93 1.25
N LEU A 211 -18.15 -5.45 1.67
CA LEU A 211 -17.03 -5.76 0.78
C LEU A 211 -17.15 -7.14 0.12
N ASN A 212 -17.99 -8.02 0.66
CA ASN A 212 -18.21 -9.37 0.11
C ASN A 212 -19.36 -9.42 -0.90
N GLU A 213 -20.11 -8.32 -1.08
CA GLU A 213 -21.23 -8.23 -2.03
C GLU A 213 -20.81 -7.77 -3.44
N VAL A 214 -19.50 -7.65 -3.70
CA VAL A 214 -18.90 -7.22 -4.97
C VAL A 214 -18.09 -8.35 -5.59
#